data_AF-A0A699UWY0-F1
#
_entry.id   AF-A0A699UWY0-F1
#
_cell.length_a   1.000
_cell.length_b   1.000
_cell.length_c   1.000
_cell.angle_alpha   90.00
_cell.angle_beta   90.00
_cell.angle_gamma   90.00
#
_symmetry.space_group_name_H-M   'P 1'
#
loop_
_entity.id
_entity.type
_entity.pdbx_description
1 polymer ?
#
loop_
_entity_poly.entity_id
_entity_poly.type
_entity_poly.pdbx_seq_one_letter_code
_entity_poly.pdbx_strand_id
1 'polypeptide(L)'
;HSWFKRDGFDALVENAWNSFTHNDSNRMIRFKKKLQDLKKIIRVWIRESNASQVGVKKVILDDLVIIDMNLDKGMVSDELLAKRMDLSRKLHDLKQMELKDAAQKAKVNWAIEGDENSKFFHGVINKRRSQLAIRGVFVNGDWYTYPSVVKETFLDHFTARFKQPCVAVSNLICLFLIVCLL
;
A
#
# COMPACT_ATOMS: atom_id res chain seq x y z
N HIS A 1 -11.62 -5.97 -7.08
CA HIS A 1 -12.68 -6.19 -6.07
C HIS A 1 -13.45 -7.46 -6.42
N SER A 2 -13.93 -8.22 -5.44
CA SER A 2 -14.60 -9.51 -5.63
C SER A 2 -15.94 -9.38 -6.38
N TRP A 3 -16.61 -8.24 -6.24
CA TRP A 3 -17.97 -8.02 -6.74
C TRP A 3 -18.09 -7.99 -8.27
N PHE A 4 -16.98 -7.83 -9.02
CA PHE A 4 -16.98 -7.99 -10.48
C PHE A 4 -17.27 -9.43 -10.93
N LYS A 5 -17.02 -10.42 -10.07
CA LYS A 5 -17.21 -11.84 -10.37
C LYS A 5 -18.53 -12.40 -9.86
N ARG A 6 -19.38 -11.55 -9.27
CA ARG A 6 -20.66 -11.99 -8.72
C ARG A 6 -21.70 -12.03 -9.82
N ASP A 7 -22.54 -13.06 -9.78
CA ASP A 7 -23.61 -13.24 -10.74
C ASP A 7 -24.55 -12.03 -10.77
N GLY A 8 -24.95 -11.64 -11.97
CA GLY A 8 -25.83 -10.50 -12.22
C GLY A 8 -25.13 -9.14 -12.30
N PHE A 9 -23.82 -9.04 -12.03
CA PHE A 9 -23.09 -7.77 -12.19
C PHE A 9 -23.08 -7.28 -13.65
N ASP A 10 -22.72 -8.16 -14.59
CA ASP A 10 -22.61 -7.77 -16.01
C ASP A 10 -23.97 -7.36 -16.58
N ALA A 11 -25.02 -8.13 -16.27
CA ALA A 11 -26.39 -7.81 -16.66
C ALA A 11 -26.88 -6.48 -16.06
N LEU A 12 -26.54 -6.18 -14.79
CA LEU A 12 -26.83 -4.90 -14.16
C LEU A 12 -26.16 -3.74 -14.93
N VAL A 13 -24.88 -3.89 -15.25
CA VAL A 13 -24.12 -2.84 -15.96
C VAL A 13 -24.67 -2.62 -17.35
N GLU A 14 -24.95 -3.68 -18.10
CA GLU A 14 -25.51 -3.61 -19.44
C GLU A 14 -26.88 -2.93 -19.46
N ASN A 15 -27.78 -3.37 -18.58
CA ASN A 15 -29.13 -2.80 -18.46
C ASN A 15 -29.09 -1.32 -18.05
N ALA A 16 -28.28 -0.99 -17.04
CA ALA A 16 -28.08 0.39 -16.61
C ALA A 16 -27.52 1.25 -17.75
N TRP A 17 -26.49 0.75 -18.45
CA TRP A 17 -25.84 1.47 -19.52
C TRP A 17 -26.79 1.78 -20.67
N ASN A 18 -27.68 0.86 -21.01
CA ASN A 18 -28.65 1.03 -22.09
C ASN A 18 -29.86 1.88 -21.68
N SER A 19 -30.18 1.98 -20.39
CA SER A 19 -31.30 2.80 -19.89
C SER A 19 -31.05 4.31 -19.89
N PHE A 20 -29.77 4.74 -19.91
CA PHE A 20 -29.44 6.15 -19.74
C PHE A 20 -29.64 6.96 -21.03
N THR A 21 -30.44 8.02 -20.95
CA THR A 21 -30.59 9.02 -22.00
C THR A 21 -30.05 10.36 -21.52
N HIS A 22 -29.00 10.87 -22.18
CA HIS A 22 -28.42 12.19 -21.89
C HIS A 22 -28.48 13.04 -23.16
N ASN A 23 -29.11 14.22 -23.09
CA ASN A 23 -29.28 15.11 -24.23
C ASN A 23 -28.35 16.34 -24.19
N ASP A 24 -27.07 16.15 -23.85
CA ASP A 24 -26.08 17.23 -23.94
C ASP A 24 -25.42 17.27 -25.32
N SER A 25 -25.19 18.48 -25.85
CA SER A 25 -24.50 18.70 -27.13
C SER A 25 -23.04 18.20 -27.10
N ASN A 26 -22.35 18.36 -25.97
CA ASN A 26 -20.98 17.90 -25.80
C ASN A 26 -20.91 16.40 -25.44
N ARG A 27 -20.32 15.60 -26.35
CA ARG A 27 -20.14 14.16 -26.19
C ARG A 27 -19.39 13.76 -24.91
N MET A 28 -18.37 14.53 -24.52
CA MET A 28 -17.57 14.24 -23.32
C MET A 28 -18.39 14.47 -22.04
N ILE A 29 -19.24 15.50 -22.02
CA ILE A 29 -20.13 15.77 -20.89
C ILE A 29 -21.15 14.65 -20.75
N ARG A 30 -21.76 14.19 -21.85
CA ARG A 30 -22.67 13.03 -21.83
C ARG A 30 -22.00 11.78 -21.26
N PHE A 31 -20.80 11.46 -21.76
CA PHE A 31 -20.05 10.30 -21.29
C PHE A 31 -19.74 10.38 -19.80
N LYS A 32 -19.28 11.54 -19.31
CA LYS A 32 -19.05 11.80 -17.88
C LYS A 32 -20.32 11.58 -17.05
N LYS A 33 -21.47 12.14 -17.46
CA LYS A 33 -22.75 11.96 -16.76
C LYS A 33 -23.17 10.48 -16.72
N LYS A 34 -23.03 9.78 -17.85
CA LYS A 34 -23.31 8.35 -17.96
C LYS A 34 -22.49 7.52 -16.97
N LEU A 35 -21.19 7.81 -16.85
CA LEU A 35 -20.32 7.18 -15.85
C LEU A 35 -20.72 7.54 -14.41
N GLN A 36 -21.13 8.78 -14.15
CA GLN A 36 -21.59 9.20 -12.82
C GLN A 36 -22.88 8.49 -12.39
N ASP A 37 -23.82 8.29 -13.31
CA ASP A 37 -25.07 7.59 -13.03
C ASP A 37 -24.83 6.08 -12.88
N LEU A 38 -24.01 5.49 -13.75
CA LEU A 38 -23.58 4.09 -13.60
C LEU A 38 -22.93 3.85 -12.22
N LYS A 39 -22.04 4.75 -11.79
CA LYS A 39 -21.39 4.69 -10.47
C LYS A 39 -22.40 4.67 -9.32
N LYS A 40 -23.52 5.40 -9.40
CA LYS A 40 -24.57 5.39 -8.37
C LYS A 40 -25.24 4.03 -8.30
N ILE A 41 -25.63 3.48 -9.45
CA ILE A 41 -26.29 2.16 -9.54
C ILE A 41 -25.37 1.06 -8.99
N ILE A 42 -24.09 1.04 -9.42
CA ILE A 42 -23.10 0.07 -8.92
C ILE A 42 -22.95 0.18 -7.40
N ARG A 43 -22.94 1.39 -6.82
CA ARG A 43 -22.83 1.57 -5.37
C ARG A 43 -24.03 1.01 -4.60
N VAL A 44 -25.24 1.17 -5.12
CA VAL A 44 -26.46 0.61 -4.53
C VAL A 44 -26.41 -0.91 -4.59
N TRP A 45 -26.14 -1.46 -5.78
CA TRP A 45 -26.05 -2.89 -5.98
C TRP A 45 -24.97 -3.57 -5.12
N ILE A 46 -23.78 -2.96 -4.97
CA ILE A 46 -22.74 -3.49 -4.07
C ILE A 46 -23.24 -3.55 -2.62
N ARG A 47 -23.99 -2.54 -2.17
CA ARG A 47 -24.53 -2.49 -0.80
C ARG A 47 -25.55 -3.61 -0.58
N GLU A 48 -26.49 -3.76 -1.49
CA GLU A 48 -27.54 -4.78 -1.45
C GLU A 48 -26.94 -6.18 -1.56
N SER A 49 -26.01 -6.38 -2.49
CA SER A 49 -25.28 -7.64 -2.68
C SER A 49 -24.48 -8.00 -1.42
N ASN A 50 -23.83 -7.05 -0.75
CA ASN A 50 -23.14 -7.35 0.50
C ASN A 50 -24.12 -7.70 1.63
N ALA A 51 -25.27 -7.03 1.73
CA ALA A 51 -26.27 -7.34 2.73
C ALA A 51 -26.88 -8.74 2.53
N SER A 52 -27.17 -9.12 1.28
CA SER A 52 -27.69 -10.46 0.97
C SER A 52 -26.67 -11.55 1.27
N GLN A 53 -25.38 -11.30 1.01
CA GLN A 53 -24.30 -12.25 1.31
C GLN A 53 -24.14 -12.52 2.81
N VAL A 54 -24.38 -11.52 3.67
CA VAL A 54 -24.41 -11.74 5.14
C VAL A 54 -25.54 -12.70 5.51
N GLY A 55 -26.71 -12.55 4.91
CA GLY A 55 -27.84 -13.47 5.11
C GLY A 55 -27.53 -14.90 4.64
N VAL A 56 -26.98 -15.06 3.43
CA VAL A 56 -26.58 -16.37 2.89
C VAL A 56 -25.55 -17.05 3.78
N LYS A 57 -24.53 -16.31 4.23
CA LYS A 57 -23.50 -16.83 5.12
C LYS A 57 -24.08 -17.29 6.46
N LYS A 58 -25.05 -16.54 7.01
CA LYS A 58 -25.74 -16.94 8.24
C LYS A 58 -26.50 -18.24 8.06
N VAL A 59 -27.29 -18.37 6.99
CA VAL A 59 -28.03 -19.61 6.69
C VAL A 59 -27.08 -20.80 6.54
N ILE A 60 -25.96 -20.64 5.85
CA ILE A 60 -24.94 -21.70 5.70
C ILE A 60 -24.38 -22.13 7.06
N LEU A 61 -24.08 -21.18 7.94
CA LEU A 61 -23.58 -21.48 9.28
C LEU A 61 -24.63 -22.19 10.14
N ASP A 62 -25.88 -21.72 10.12
CA ASP A 62 -26.98 -22.32 10.87
C ASP A 62 -27.22 -23.78 10.39
N ASP A 63 -27.21 -24.02 9.08
CA ASP A 63 -27.32 -25.36 8.49
C ASP A 63 -26.15 -26.27 8.90
N LEU A 64 -24.91 -25.75 8.91
CA LEU A 64 -23.74 -26.51 9.35
C LEU A 64 -23.85 -26.91 10.83
N VAL A 65 -24.32 -26.00 11.68
CA VAL A 65 -24.56 -26.28 13.11
C VAL A 65 -25.59 -27.40 13.27
N ILE A 66 -26.70 -27.37 12.52
CA ILE A 66 -27.72 -28.42 12.55
C ILE A 66 -27.13 -29.76 12.11
N ILE A 67 -26.33 -29.77 11.04
CA ILE A 67 -25.68 -30.98 10.55
C ILE A 67 -24.70 -31.54 11.58
N ASP A 68 -23.83 -30.71 12.16
CA ASP A 68 -22.86 -31.13 13.17
C ASP A 68 -23.56 -31.69 14.42
N MET A 69 -24.66 -31.07 14.87
CA MET A 69 -25.49 -31.60 15.96
C MET A 69 -26.11 -32.98 15.65
N ASN A 70 -26.49 -33.24 14.40
CA ASN A 70 -27.01 -34.54 13.99
C ASN A 70 -25.90 -35.60 13.96
N LEU A 71 -24.70 -35.24 13.49
CA LEU A 71 -23.53 -36.11 13.51
C LEU A 71 -23.12 -36.48 14.94
N ASP A 72 -23.15 -35.52 15.88
CA ASP A 72 -22.84 -35.75 17.30
C ASP A 72 -23.83 -36.73 17.97
N LYS A 73 -25.06 -36.80 17.47
CA LYS A 73 -26.08 -37.78 17.90
C LYS A 73 -25.92 -39.15 17.24
N GLY A 74 -24.89 -39.34 16.42
CA GLY A 74 -24.63 -40.58 15.68
C GLY A 74 -25.46 -40.75 14.40
N MET A 75 -26.19 -39.72 13.97
CA MET A 75 -27.00 -39.76 12.75
C MET A 75 -26.12 -39.47 11.54
N VAL A 76 -25.42 -40.50 11.05
CA VAL A 76 -24.49 -40.38 9.91
C VAL A 76 -25.15 -40.93 8.65
N SER A 77 -25.22 -40.12 7.59
CA SER A 77 -25.59 -40.55 6.24
C SER A 77 -24.69 -39.90 5.20
N ASP A 78 -24.49 -40.58 4.07
CA ASP A 78 -23.66 -40.06 2.96
C ASP A 78 -24.20 -38.73 2.42
N GLU A 79 -25.52 -38.58 2.37
CA GLU A 79 -26.18 -37.33 1.98
C GLU A 79 -25.85 -36.19 2.94
N LEU A 80 -25.88 -36.46 4.25
CA LEU A 80 -25.56 -35.46 5.28
C LEU A 80 -24.10 -35.01 5.20
N LEU A 81 -23.17 -35.96 5.00
CA LEU A 81 -21.75 -35.68 4.81
C LEU A 81 -21.49 -34.90 3.52
N ALA A 82 -22.15 -35.26 2.42
CA ALA A 82 -22.06 -34.54 1.15
C ALA A 82 -22.57 -33.10 1.29
N LYS A 83 -23.73 -32.90 1.95
CA LYS A 83 -24.28 -31.57 2.22
C LYS A 83 -23.33 -30.73 3.09
N ARG A 84 -22.76 -31.32 4.14
CA ARG A 84 -21.76 -30.65 5.00
C ARG A 84 -20.54 -30.17 4.21
N MET A 85 -20.01 -31.04 3.35
CA MET A 85 -18.84 -30.72 2.53
C MET A 85 -19.14 -29.60 1.53
N ASP A 86 -20.31 -29.62 0.88
CA ASP A 86 -20.75 -28.55 -0.03
C ASP A 86 -20.91 -27.21 0.68
N LEU A 87 -21.61 -27.19 1.83
CA LEU A 87 -21.79 -25.98 2.64
C LEU A 87 -20.46 -25.42 3.16
N SER A 88 -19.54 -26.30 3.59
CA SER A 88 -18.20 -25.91 4.03
C SER A 88 -17.39 -25.28 2.89
N ARG A 89 -17.49 -25.83 1.68
CA ARG A 89 -16.85 -25.27 0.47
C ARG A 89 -17.42 -23.90 0.13
N LYS A 90 -18.74 -23.76 0.08
CA LYS A 90 -19.42 -22.48 -0.14
C LYS A 90 -18.99 -21.44 0.88
N LEU A 91 -18.96 -21.79 2.17
CA LEU A 91 -18.50 -20.90 3.23
C LEU A 91 -17.04 -20.48 3.04
N HIS A 92 -16.17 -21.41 2.63
CA HIS A 92 -14.78 -21.11 2.33
C HIS A 92 -14.65 -20.10 1.18
N ASP A 93 -15.38 -20.31 0.08
CA ASP A 93 -15.37 -19.42 -1.07
C ASP A 93 -15.85 -18.01 -0.71
N LEU A 94 -16.90 -17.89 0.11
CA LEU A 94 -17.37 -16.62 0.64
C LEU A 94 -16.28 -15.90 1.44
N LYS A 95 -15.60 -16.61 2.36
CA LYS A 95 -14.49 -16.06 3.15
C LYS A 95 -13.33 -15.61 2.26
N GLN A 96 -12.99 -16.38 1.23
CA GLN A 96 -11.93 -16.01 0.29
C GLN A 96 -12.26 -14.72 -0.47
N MET A 97 -13.52 -14.52 -0.86
CA MET A 97 -13.96 -13.27 -1.49
C MET A 97 -13.88 -12.08 -0.52
N GLU A 98 -14.29 -12.25 0.73
CA GLU A 98 -14.19 -11.22 1.78
C GLU A 98 -12.73 -10.80 2.01
N LEU A 99 -11.81 -11.77 2.10
CA LEU A 99 -10.37 -11.51 2.26
C LEU A 99 -9.79 -10.73 1.09
N LYS A 100 -10.13 -11.10 -0.15
CA LYS A 100 -9.70 -10.38 -1.36
C LYS A 100 -10.21 -8.93 -1.37
N ASP A 101 -11.44 -8.71 -0.91
CA ASP A 101 -11.99 -7.36 -0.81
C ASP A 101 -11.32 -6.54 0.29
N ALA A 102 -11.04 -7.14 1.45
CA ALA A 102 -10.32 -6.49 2.54
C ALA A 102 -8.90 -6.09 2.10
N ALA A 103 -8.17 -7.00 1.44
CA ALA A 103 -6.84 -6.72 0.91
C ALA A 103 -6.85 -5.59 -0.12
N GLN A 104 -7.83 -5.57 -1.04
CA GLN A 104 -7.96 -4.49 -2.01
C GLN A 104 -8.27 -3.14 -1.34
N LYS A 105 -9.17 -3.12 -0.35
CA LYS A 105 -9.49 -1.90 0.41
C LYS A 105 -8.27 -1.40 1.18
N ALA A 106 -7.54 -2.28 1.85
CA ALA A 106 -6.30 -1.94 2.52
C ALA A 106 -5.30 -1.32 1.54
N LYS A 107 -5.07 -1.94 0.37
CA LYS A 107 -4.18 -1.40 -0.66
C LYS A 107 -4.60 0.00 -1.14
N VAL A 108 -5.89 0.23 -1.33
CA VAL A 108 -6.42 1.55 -1.73
C VAL A 108 -6.23 2.57 -0.60
N ASN A 109 -6.56 2.21 0.64
CA ASN A 109 -6.38 3.09 1.79
C ASN A 109 -4.91 3.47 1.96
N TRP A 110 -4.00 2.49 1.91
CA TRP A 110 -2.55 2.72 1.94
C TRP A 110 -2.08 3.69 0.84
N ALA A 111 -2.64 3.57 -0.37
CA ALA A 111 -2.30 4.48 -1.46
C ALA A 111 -2.86 5.91 -1.26
N ILE A 112 -4.00 6.06 -0.56
CA ILE A 112 -4.64 7.36 -0.30
C ILE A 112 -4.01 8.05 0.91
N GLU A 113 -3.87 7.32 2.01
CA GLU A 113 -3.30 7.80 3.28
C GLU A 113 -1.81 8.10 3.12
N GLY A 114 -1.18 7.51 2.10
CA GLY A 114 0.25 7.57 1.91
C GLY A 114 0.95 6.77 3.01
N ASP A 115 2.25 6.61 2.84
CA ASP A 115 3.07 6.08 3.91
C ASP A 115 3.21 7.15 4.99
N GLU A 116 2.44 7.07 6.09
CA GLU A 116 2.67 7.89 7.29
C GLU A 116 4.14 7.82 7.76
N ASN A 117 4.85 6.75 7.41
CA ASN A 117 6.27 6.55 7.69
C ASN A 117 7.18 7.42 6.80
N SER A 118 6.71 7.96 5.67
CA SER A 118 7.51 8.89 4.87
C SER A 118 7.82 10.17 5.64
N LYS A 119 6.85 10.69 6.42
CA LYS A 119 7.10 11.83 7.32
C LYS A 119 8.10 11.48 8.42
N PHE A 120 8.03 10.26 8.96
CA PHE A 120 8.99 9.76 9.95
C PHE A 120 10.40 9.65 9.36
N PHE A 121 10.58 8.98 8.23
CA PHE A 121 11.88 8.84 7.56
C PHE A 121 12.44 10.17 7.09
N HIS A 122 11.61 11.05 6.51
CA HIS A 122 12.01 12.41 6.18
C HIS A 122 12.41 13.20 7.44
N GLY A 123 11.70 13.01 8.55
CA GLY A 123 12.07 13.57 9.85
C GLY A 123 13.43 13.08 10.36
N VAL A 124 13.70 11.78 10.29
CA VAL A 124 14.98 11.18 10.66
C VAL A 124 16.11 11.69 9.77
N ILE A 125 15.91 11.73 8.44
CA ILE A 125 16.88 12.25 7.47
C ILE A 125 17.17 13.74 7.73
N ASN A 126 16.14 14.55 7.92
CA ASN A 126 16.30 15.99 8.18
C ASN A 126 17.01 16.26 9.50
N LYS A 127 16.71 15.48 10.56
CA LYS A 127 17.42 15.54 11.83
C LYS A 127 18.90 15.22 11.65
N ARG A 128 19.23 14.12 10.96
CA ARG A 128 20.62 13.75 10.66
C ARG A 128 21.33 14.82 9.84
N ARG A 129 20.70 15.35 8.78
CA ARG A 129 21.24 16.45 7.97
C ARG A 129 21.50 17.70 8.79
N SER A 130 20.60 18.07 9.70
CA SER A 130 20.76 19.23 10.58
C SER A 130 21.89 19.04 11.60
N GLN A 131 22.03 17.84 12.17
CA GLN A 131 23.10 17.50 13.11
C GLN A 131 24.48 17.45 12.44
N LEU A 132 24.56 16.94 11.22
CA LEU A 132 25.81 16.83 10.46
C LEU A 132 26.14 18.08 9.63
N ALA A 133 25.26 19.09 9.63
CA ALA A 133 25.50 20.34 8.91
C ALA A 133 26.67 21.09 9.55
N ILE A 134 27.75 21.26 8.80
CA ILE A 134 28.86 22.12 9.15
C ILE A 134 28.39 23.56 9.04
N ARG A 135 28.17 24.23 10.18
CA ARG A 135 27.64 25.60 10.26
C ARG A 135 28.71 26.68 10.08
N GLY A 136 29.97 26.30 10.23
CA GLY A 136 31.11 27.17 10.14
C GLY A 136 32.40 26.44 10.48
N VAL A 137 33.51 27.13 10.28
CA VAL A 137 34.86 26.63 10.52
C VAL A 137 35.66 27.67 11.29
N PHE A 138 36.47 27.23 12.24
CA PHE A 138 37.33 28.10 13.03
C PHE A 138 38.74 28.11 12.44
N VAL A 139 39.21 29.27 12.01
CA VAL A 139 40.52 29.43 11.38
C VAL A 139 41.20 30.66 11.98
N ASN A 140 42.44 30.50 12.46
CA ASN A 140 43.29 31.58 12.98
C ASN A 140 42.67 32.46 14.08
N GLY A 141 41.77 31.91 14.90
CA GLY A 141 41.12 32.65 15.98
C GLY A 141 39.73 33.19 15.63
N ASP A 142 39.32 33.12 14.36
CA ASP A 142 38.05 33.65 13.86
C ASP A 142 37.10 32.55 13.39
N TRP A 143 35.80 32.77 13.58
CA TRP A 143 34.73 31.85 13.18
C TRP A 143 34.08 32.27 11.86
N TYR A 144 34.25 31.46 10.82
CA TYR A 144 33.69 31.71 9.48
C TYR A 144 32.43 30.89 9.25
N THR A 145 31.34 31.55 8.83
CA THR A 145 30.04 30.91 8.53
C THR A 145 29.64 31.01 7.06
N TYR A 146 30.33 31.84 6.27
CA TYR A 146 29.95 32.06 4.88
C TYR A 146 30.29 30.83 4.01
N PRO A 147 29.32 30.26 3.26
CA PRO A 147 29.52 28.97 2.60
C PRO A 147 30.70 28.88 1.63
N SER A 148 31.04 29.97 0.92
CA SER A 148 32.20 29.93 0.01
C SER A 148 33.52 29.82 0.78
N VAL A 149 33.67 30.58 1.87
CA VAL A 149 34.86 30.58 2.72
C VAL A 149 35.02 29.24 3.44
N VAL A 150 33.91 28.67 3.95
CA VAL A 150 33.92 27.33 4.55
C VAL A 150 34.36 26.28 3.51
N LYS A 151 33.87 26.35 2.27
CA LYS A 151 34.29 25.40 1.22
C LYS A 151 35.76 25.55 0.86
N GLU A 152 36.24 26.78 0.70
CA GLU A 152 37.63 27.09 0.34
C GLU A 152 38.61 26.64 1.43
N THR A 153 38.33 26.96 2.69
CA THR A 153 39.15 26.53 3.84
C THR A 153 39.22 25.00 3.98
N PHE A 154 38.11 24.28 3.76
CA PHE A 154 38.11 22.81 3.72
C PHE A 154 38.93 22.28 2.55
N LEU A 155 38.78 22.88 1.36
CA LEU A 155 39.56 22.53 0.18
C LEU A 155 41.05 22.72 0.43
N ASP A 156 41.47 23.86 0.98
CA ASP A 156 42.86 24.16 1.29
C ASP A 156 43.43 23.20 2.33
N HIS A 157 42.68 22.93 3.40
CA HIS A 157 43.08 22.00 4.46
C HIS A 157 43.37 20.61 3.89
N PHE A 158 42.46 20.05 3.11
CA PHE A 158 42.64 18.72 2.54
C PHE A 158 43.63 18.71 1.38
N THR A 159 43.69 19.78 0.58
CA THR A 159 44.71 19.93 -0.47
C THR A 159 46.11 19.93 0.15
N ALA A 160 46.34 20.64 1.25
CA ALA A 160 47.61 20.62 1.97
C ALA A 160 47.94 19.23 2.54
N ARG A 161 46.93 18.51 3.07
CA ARG A 161 47.11 17.22 3.73
C ARG A 161 47.27 16.03 2.78
N PHE A 162 46.68 16.13 1.58
CA PHE A 162 46.77 15.11 0.52
C PHE A 162 47.73 15.50 -0.61
N LYS A 163 48.35 16.69 -0.56
CA LYS A 163 49.49 17.01 -1.41
C LYS A 163 50.58 15.98 -1.14
N GLN A 164 50.94 15.23 -2.18
CA GLN A 164 52.01 14.25 -2.14
C GLN A 164 53.30 14.97 -1.69
N PRO A 165 53.99 14.50 -0.64
CA PRO A 165 55.22 15.15 -0.19
C PRO A 165 56.24 15.10 -1.33
N CYS A 166 56.80 16.25 -1.74
CA CYS A 166 57.80 16.31 -2.81
C CYS A 166 59.18 15.80 -2.39
N VAL A 167 59.30 15.19 -1.21
CA VAL A 167 60.47 14.47 -0.78
C VAL A 167 60.25 12.98 -1.04
N ALA A 168 61.13 12.42 -1.88
CA ALA A 168 61.27 10.97 -2.02
C ALA A 168 61.61 10.36 -0.66
N VAL A 169 60.60 10.02 0.12
CA VAL A 169 60.77 9.24 1.33
C VAL A 169 60.49 7.79 0.95
N SER A 170 61.59 7.07 0.80
CA SER A 170 61.70 5.62 0.82
C SER A 170 60.67 5.00 1.77
N ASN A 171 59.87 4.08 1.21
CA ASN A 171 59.10 3.02 1.86
C ASN A 171 59.04 3.09 3.40
N LEU A 172 57.91 3.55 4.00
CA LEU A 172 57.26 2.85 5.13
C LEU A 172 55.94 3.44 5.72
N ILE A 173 55.32 4.52 5.21
CA ILE A 173 54.17 5.15 5.92
C ILE A 173 52.86 5.17 5.11
N CYS A 174 52.67 4.24 4.17
CA CYS A 174 51.40 4.11 3.43
C CYS A 174 50.42 3.12 4.09
N LEU A 175 50.20 3.22 5.41
CA LEU A 175 49.29 2.31 6.13
C LEU A 175 48.21 2.98 7.01
N PHE A 176 48.19 4.31 7.12
CA PHE A 176 47.18 4.98 7.96
C PHE A 176 45.92 5.46 7.23
N LEU A 177 45.80 5.25 5.92
CA LEU A 177 44.65 5.76 5.14
C LEU A 177 43.52 4.74 4.88
N ILE A 178 43.62 3.49 5.36
CA ILE A 178 42.60 2.46 5.04
C ILE A 178 41.58 2.23 6.18
N VAL A 179 41.74 2.79 7.38
CA VAL A 179 40.90 2.38 8.54
C VAL A 179 39.73 3.33 8.87
N CYS A 180 39.50 4.43 8.12
CA CYS A 180 38.38 5.35 8.44
C CYS A 180 37.21 5.36 7.44
N LEU A 181 37.07 4.34 6.58
CA LEU A 181 35.93 4.19 5.67
C LEU A 181 35.33 2.78 5.67
N LEU A 182 35.14 2.22 6.87
CA LEU A 182 34.16 1.16 7.16
C LEU A 182 33.32 1.56 8.37
#